data_AF-A0A2S8ZFB8-F1
#
_entry.id   AF-A0A2S8ZFB8-F1
#
_cell.length_a   1.000
_cell.length_b   1.000
_cell.length_c   1.000
_cell.angle_alpha   90.00
_cell.angle_beta   90.00
_cell.angle_gamma   90.00
#
_symmetry.space_group_name_H-M   'P 1'
#
loop_
_entity.id
_entity.type
_entity.pdbx_description
1 polymer ?
#
loop_
_entity_poly.entity_id
_entity_poly.type
_entity_poly.pdbx_seq_one_letter_code
_entity_poly.pdbx_strand_id
1 'polypeptide(L)'
;MKTKLLSVALIAMSLFTFAQVGIQTPTPKKTLHVNGSLQVVKEINVGGDGSTTGSSGTAGDFLSTNGNGNAPEWKSLDSQSITKMVFIGNKNNVNPSNVTIKPSVSPGLFYTGSQSNTLIYNTVNKILDTYISYDAATGIFTVKKAGFYSVNTYLTYDLHNNDNAWTSGTATSTIDKAGDVIEVAKMSTNHSERTDYVYHTLTGIRLFAVGQTFKVTCVHTRPYRLSTANISIQYISE
;
A
#
# COMPACT_ATOMS: atom_id res chain seq x y z
N MET A 1 46.36 -61.08 23.83
CA MET A 1 46.61 -59.61 23.97
C MET A 1 46.30 -58.85 22.68
N LYS A 2 46.87 -59.22 21.51
CA LYS A 2 46.70 -58.50 20.22
C LYS A 2 45.24 -58.13 19.86
N THR A 3 44.29 -59.06 20.02
CA THR A 3 42.85 -58.81 19.77
C THR A 3 42.25 -57.75 20.70
N LYS A 4 42.56 -57.79 22.00
CA LYS A 4 42.06 -56.78 22.97
C LYS A 4 42.59 -55.37 22.65
N LEU A 5 43.86 -55.26 22.24
CA LEU A 5 44.46 -53.99 21.78
C LEU A 5 43.77 -53.44 20.53
N LEU A 6 43.44 -54.30 19.55
CA LEU A 6 42.72 -53.89 18.35
C LEU A 6 41.31 -53.37 18.68
N SER A 7 40.58 -54.03 19.58
CA SER A 7 39.26 -53.56 20.04
C SER A 7 39.35 -52.19 20.74
N VAL A 8 40.35 -51.98 21.60
CA VAL A 8 40.58 -50.68 22.27
C VAL A 8 40.94 -49.60 21.24
N ALA A 9 41.76 -49.90 20.23
CA ALA A 9 42.12 -48.96 19.17
C ALA A 9 40.91 -48.56 18.30
N LEU A 10 40.05 -49.52 17.93
CA LEU A 10 38.81 -49.26 17.19
C LEU A 10 37.83 -48.37 17.98
N ILE A 11 37.65 -48.66 19.27
CA ILE A 11 36.82 -47.84 20.16
C ILE A 11 37.43 -46.43 20.28
N ALA A 12 38.73 -46.31 20.51
CA ALA A 12 39.42 -45.01 20.58
C ALA A 12 39.25 -44.20 19.29
N MET A 13 39.39 -44.81 18.11
CA MET A 13 39.18 -44.13 16.83
C MET A 13 37.74 -43.62 16.65
N SER A 14 36.73 -44.36 17.13
CA SER A 14 35.32 -43.93 17.06
C SER A 14 35.00 -42.70 17.92
N LEU A 15 35.85 -42.36 18.91
CA LEU A 15 35.68 -41.18 19.76
C LEU A 15 36.22 -39.88 19.12
N PHE A 16 36.94 -39.96 18.01
CA PHE A 16 37.55 -38.79 17.33
C PHE A 16 36.89 -38.43 15.99
N THR A 17 35.77 -39.07 15.63
CA THR A 17 35.02 -38.74 14.42
C THR A 17 33.97 -37.66 14.68
N PHE A 18 34.11 -36.50 14.05
CA PHE A 18 33.06 -35.48 14.02
C PHE A 18 31.84 -36.01 13.25
N ALA A 19 30.71 -36.18 13.94
CA ALA A 19 29.49 -36.71 13.35
C ALA A 19 28.80 -35.69 12.44
N GLN A 20 29.13 -35.71 11.15
CA GLN A 20 28.38 -35.01 10.11
C GLN A 20 27.15 -35.83 9.71
N VAL A 21 25.97 -35.22 9.72
CA VAL A 21 24.70 -35.89 9.40
C VAL A 21 24.33 -35.62 7.93
N GLY A 22 24.50 -36.63 7.08
CA GLY A 22 24.08 -36.60 5.68
C GLY A 22 22.85 -37.47 5.44
N ILE A 23 21.74 -36.88 5.00
CA ILE A 23 20.53 -37.61 4.55
C ILE A 23 20.54 -37.64 3.02
N GLN A 24 20.74 -38.85 2.45
CA GLN A 24 20.93 -39.08 1.01
C GLN A 24 22.12 -38.31 0.40
N THR A 25 23.17 -38.05 1.20
CA THR A 25 24.39 -37.33 0.77
C THR A 25 25.66 -38.06 1.23
N PRO A 26 26.29 -38.91 0.40
CA PRO A 26 27.52 -39.61 0.76
C PRO A 26 28.72 -38.70 1.05
N THR A 27 28.71 -37.47 0.49
CA THR A 27 29.73 -36.43 0.72
C THR A 27 29.06 -35.13 1.18
N PRO A 28 28.62 -35.04 2.44
CA PRO A 28 27.81 -33.93 2.90
C PRO A 28 28.59 -32.60 2.93
N LYS A 29 27.92 -31.48 2.59
CA LYS A 29 28.57 -30.16 2.41
C LYS A 29 28.42 -29.21 3.59
N LYS A 30 27.63 -29.58 4.60
CA LYS A 30 27.35 -28.86 5.86
C LYS A 30 27.15 -29.89 6.97
N THR A 31 27.24 -29.47 8.24
CA THR A 31 27.13 -30.36 9.42
C THR A 31 25.84 -31.20 9.40
N LEU A 32 24.73 -30.60 8.99
CA LEU A 32 23.53 -31.28 8.52
C LEU A 32 23.39 -30.98 7.02
N HIS A 33 23.22 -32.01 6.19
CA HIS A 33 22.96 -31.87 4.75
C HIS A 33 21.86 -32.87 4.36
N VAL A 34 20.76 -32.36 3.84
CA VAL A 34 19.60 -33.15 3.41
C VAL A 34 19.42 -32.97 1.91
N ASN A 35 19.53 -34.06 1.15
CA ASN A 35 19.24 -34.11 -0.28
C ASN A 35 17.94 -34.89 -0.49
N GLY A 36 16.83 -34.27 -0.11
CA GLY A 36 15.50 -34.87 -0.10
C GLY A 36 14.50 -33.95 0.61
N SER A 37 13.29 -34.46 0.85
CA SER A 37 12.24 -33.69 1.52
C SER A 37 12.57 -33.43 3.00
N LEU A 38 12.38 -32.18 3.44
CA LEU A 38 12.40 -31.77 4.84
C LEU A 38 11.02 -31.23 5.21
N GLN A 39 10.43 -31.76 6.28
CA GLN A 39 9.20 -31.24 6.89
C GLN A 39 9.48 -30.88 8.35
N VAL A 40 9.13 -29.66 8.74
CA VAL A 40 9.18 -29.20 10.13
C VAL A 40 7.76 -28.79 10.52
N VAL A 41 7.23 -29.39 11.59
CA VAL A 41 5.80 -29.28 11.94
C VAL A 41 5.52 -28.17 12.96
N LYS A 42 6.47 -27.85 13.85
CA LYS A 42 6.28 -26.89 14.93
C LYS A 42 6.93 -25.54 14.65
N GLU A 43 8.26 -25.49 14.61
CA GLU A 43 9.02 -24.24 14.49
C GLU A 43 10.44 -24.49 13.98
N ILE A 44 11.09 -23.45 13.46
CA ILE A 44 12.52 -23.42 13.11
C ILE A 44 13.15 -22.28 13.91
N ASN A 45 13.99 -22.61 14.89
CA ASN A 45 14.70 -21.63 15.71
C ASN A 45 16.03 -21.23 15.05
N VAL A 46 16.30 -19.92 14.90
CA VAL A 46 17.52 -19.36 14.29
C VAL A 46 18.16 -18.29 15.16
N GLY A 47 19.45 -17.99 14.95
CA GLY A 47 20.18 -16.95 15.69
C GLY A 47 20.69 -17.37 17.09
N GLY A 48 20.41 -18.60 17.54
CA GLY A 48 21.00 -19.18 18.75
C GLY A 48 22.32 -19.92 18.49
N ASP A 49 22.88 -20.51 19.54
CA ASP A 49 24.14 -21.26 19.53
C ASP A 49 24.03 -22.61 20.27
N GLY A 50 25.16 -23.26 20.61
CA GLY A 50 25.18 -24.54 21.33
C GLY A 50 24.73 -24.48 22.79
N SER A 51 24.52 -23.28 23.33
CA SER A 51 24.13 -22.97 24.70
C SER A 51 22.88 -22.07 24.81
N THR A 52 22.52 -21.36 23.73
CA THR A 52 21.35 -20.46 23.67
C THR A 52 20.33 -20.91 22.62
N THR A 53 19.05 -20.96 22.99
CA THR A 53 17.96 -21.20 22.03
C THR A 53 17.77 -19.98 21.13
N GLY A 54 17.67 -20.21 19.82
CA GLY A 54 17.33 -19.16 18.84
C GLY A 54 15.87 -18.73 18.91
N SER A 55 15.49 -17.77 18.05
CA SER A 55 14.11 -17.32 17.88
C SER A 55 13.38 -18.14 16.81
N SER A 56 12.12 -18.51 17.07
CA SER A 56 11.19 -19.08 16.08
C SER A 56 10.46 -18.02 15.25
N GLY A 57 10.69 -16.73 15.53
CA GLY A 57 10.02 -15.62 14.86
C GLY A 57 8.58 -15.42 15.31
N THR A 58 7.93 -14.43 14.71
CA THR A 58 6.49 -14.14 14.90
C THR A 58 5.71 -14.56 13.66
N ALA A 59 4.41 -14.84 13.81
CA ALA A 59 3.54 -15.13 12.69
C ALA A 59 3.55 -13.98 11.65
N GLY A 60 3.95 -14.29 10.41
CA GLY A 60 4.08 -13.31 9.33
C GLY A 60 5.50 -12.78 9.11
N ASP A 61 6.46 -13.12 9.98
CA ASP A 61 7.87 -12.89 9.72
C ASP A 61 8.38 -13.83 8.60
N PHE A 62 9.45 -13.40 7.91
CA PHE A 62 10.16 -14.20 6.92
C PHE A 62 11.62 -14.35 7.30
N LEU A 63 12.23 -15.49 6.93
CA LEU A 63 13.63 -15.75 7.22
C LEU A 63 14.52 -14.98 6.24
N SER A 64 15.42 -14.14 6.76
CA SER A 64 16.35 -13.32 5.99
C SER A 64 17.79 -13.73 6.26
N THR A 65 18.64 -13.69 5.23
CA THR A 65 20.09 -13.89 5.39
C THR A 65 20.78 -12.59 5.79
N ASN A 66 21.66 -12.67 6.79
CA ASN A 66 22.50 -11.56 7.23
C ASN A 66 23.89 -11.56 6.56
N GLY A 67 24.04 -12.27 5.45
CA GLY A 67 25.31 -12.42 4.74
C GLY A 67 26.16 -13.59 5.24
N ASN A 68 27.31 -13.80 4.59
CA ASN A 68 28.15 -14.97 4.84
C ASN A 68 28.78 -14.95 6.25
N GLY A 69 28.59 -16.04 7.00
CA GLY A 69 29.12 -16.22 8.36
C GLY A 69 28.19 -15.75 9.48
N ASN A 70 27.17 -14.94 9.16
CA ASN A 70 26.17 -14.50 10.12
C ASN A 70 24.99 -15.48 10.17
N ALA A 71 24.38 -15.65 11.35
CA ALA A 71 23.14 -16.39 11.47
C ALA A 71 22.00 -15.65 10.73
N PRO A 72 21.09 -16.37 10.03
CA PRO A 72 19.89 -15.77 9.47
C PRO A 72 18.93 -15.37 10.60
N GLU A 73 18.07 -14.38 10.33
CA GLU A 73 17.13 -13.82 11.31
C GLU A 73 15.71 -13.72 10.75
N TRP A 74 14.73 -13.83 11.64
CA TRP A 74 13.33 -13.57 11.33
C TRP A 74 13.09 -12.06 11.23
N LYS A 75 12.52 -11.61 10.10
CA LYS A 75 12.20 -10.20 9.85
C LYS A 75 10.71 -10.03 9.63
N SER A 76 10.13 -9.04 10.30
CA SER A 76 8.79 -8.56 9.98
C SER A 76 8.79 -7.85 8.63
N LEU A 77 7.74 -8.03 7.84
CA LEU A 77 7.51 -7.27 6.60
C LEU A 77 7.45 -5.75 6.84
N ASP A 78 7.12 -5.31 8.06
CA ASP A 78 7.06 -3.91 8.46
C ASP A 78 8.45 -3.31 8.72
N SER A 79 9.46 -4.13 8.98
CA SER A 79 10.87 -3.71 9.11
C SER A 79 11.55 -3.47 7.76
N GLN A 80 10.92 -3.92 6.67
CA GLN A 80 11.41 -3.73 5.32
C GLN A 80 10.75 -2.49 4.73
N SER A 81 11.47 -1.73 3.89
CA SER A 81 10.98 -0.54 3.18
C SER A 81 9.99 -0.90 2.05
N ILE A 82 8.96 -1.67 2.37
CA ILE A 82 7.94 -2.21 1.47
C ILE A 82 6.71 -1.33 1.57
N THR A 83 6.42 -0.64 0.47
CA THR A 83 5.24 0.20 0.30
C THR A 83 3.95 -0.57 0.58
N LYS A 84 3.08 -0.02 1.44
CA LYS A 84 1.82 -0.64 1.88
C LYS A 84 0.63 0.03 1.20
N MET A 85 -0.23 -0.75 0.54
CA MET A 85 -1.55 -0.27 0.08
C MET A 85 -2.46 -0.02 1.30
N VAL A 86 -2.68 1.25 1.66
CA VAL A 86 -3.43 1.68 2.86
C VAL A 86 -4.87 2.10 2.60
N PHE A 87 -5.21 2.52 1.37
CA PHE A 87 -6.60 2.82 0.99
C PHE A 87 -6.84 2.50 -0.49
N ILE A 88 -8.03 1.97 -0.79
CA ILE A 88 -8.56 1.83 -2.16
C ILE A 88 -10.05 2.19 -2.12
N GLY A 89 -10.45 3.21 -2.87
CA GLY A 89 -11.82 3.68 -2.94
C GLY A 89 -12.30 3.90 -4.38
N ASN A 90 -13.60 3.71 -4.60
CA ASN A 90 -14.29 3.97 -5.86
C ASN A 90 -15.44 4.96 -5.64
N LYS A 91 -15.75 5.69 -6.70
CA LYS A 91 -16.97 6.45 -6.89
C LYS A 91 -17.75 5.84 -8.04
N ASN A 92 -18.94 5.34 -7.73
CA ASN A 92 -19.82 4.62 -8.66
C ASN A 92 -21.11 5.41 -8.95
N ASN A 93 -21.25 6.62 -8.41
CA ASN A 93 -22.39 7.51 -8.61
C ASN A 93 -21.97 8.87 -9.19
N VAL A 94 -22.90 9.51 -9.89
CA VAL A 94 -22.75 10.91 -10.31
C VAL A 94 -23.15 11.82 -9.15
N ASN A 95 -22.30 12.80 -8.80
CA ASN A 95 -22.59 13.79 -7.74
C ASN A 95 -22.32 15.23 -8.26
N PRO A 96 -23.12 16.25 -7.90
CA PRO A 96 -24.22 16.22 -6.93
C PRO A 96 -25.38 15.33 -7.38
N SER A 97 -25.94 14.64 -6.38
CA SER A 97 -27.07 13.72 -6.54
C SER A 97 -28.26 14.35 -5.82
N ASN A 98 -29.29 14.76 -6.55
CA ASN A 98 -30.63 15.06 -6.04
C ASN A 98 -30.79 16.12 -4.91
N VAL A 99 -30.12 17.28 -5.01
CA VAL A 99 -30.45 18.62 -4.43
C VAL A 99 -29.72 19.67 -5.31
N THR A 100 -30.22 20.85 -5.71
CA THR A 100 -31.56 21.50 -5.65
C THR A 100 -31.79 22.42 -6.89
N ILE A 101 -33.04 22.82 -7.15
CA ILE A 101 -33.52 23.56 -8.34
C ILE A 101 -32.92 24.99 -8.48
N LYS A 102 -32.40 25.35 -9.66
CA LYS A 102 -32.35 26.76 -10.14
C LYS A 102 -33.54 27.00 -11.11
N PRO A 103 -34.27 28.11 -11.00
CA PRO A 103 -35.51 28.34 -11.76
C PRO A 103 -35.31 28.74 -13.24
N SER A 104 -34.23 28.31 -13.90
CA SER A 104 -33.90 28.69 -15.29
C SER A 104 -33.01 27.68 -16.04
N VAL A 105 -32.76 26.50 -15.46
CA VAL A 105 -31.92 25.44 -16.03
C VAL A 105 -32.76 24.19 -16.24
N SER A 106 -32.38 23.31 -17.18
CA SER A 106 -33.08 22.02 -17.35
C SER A 106 -33.01 21.16 -16.08
N PRO A 107 -33.94 20.20 -15.86
CA PRO A 107 -33.95 19.36 -14.64
C PRO A 107 -32.71 18.46 -14.53
N GLY A 108 -31.64 19.02 -14.00
CA GLY A 108 -30.34 18.42 -13.84
C GLY A 108 -29.59 19.14 -12.72
N LEU A 109 -28.71 18.42 -12.04
CA LEU A 109 -28.10 18.89 -10.81
C LEU A 109 -26.60 18.91 -10.97
N PHE A 110 -26.04 20.07 -10.64
CA PHE A 110 -24.67 20.44 -10.96
C PHE A 110 -24.07 21.19 -9.78
N TYR A 111 -22.79 20.97 -9.56
CA TYR A 111 -22.00 21.94 -8.83
C TYR A 111 -22.03 23.26 -9.59
N THR A 112 -22.05 24.39 -8.88
CA THR A 112 -21.99 25.70 -9.54
C THR A 112 -20.58 25.93 -10.10
N GLY A 113 -20.49 26.51 -11.30
CA GLY A 113 -19.23 26.84 -11.93
C GLY A 113 -18.35 27.76 -11.05
N SER A 114 -17.04 27.56 -11.15
CA SER A 114 -15.99 28.21 -10.37
C SER A 114 -16.06 27.96 -8.85
N GLN A 115 -16.86 26.99 -8.38
CA GLN A 115 -16.83 26.54 -6.99
C GLN A 115 -15.95 25.30 -6.80
N SER A 116 -15.31 25.24 -5.64
CA SER A 116 -14.51 24.12 -5.16
C SER A 116 -15.41 23.08 -4.50
N ASN A 117 -15.40 21.85 -5.02
CA ASN A 117 -16.19 20.74 -4.49
C ASN A 117 -15.28 19.54 -4.24
N THR A 118 -15.48 18.87 -3.10
CA THR A 118 -14.69 17.71 -2.71
C THR A 118 -15.25 16.44 -3.33
N LEU A 119 -14.37 15.65 -3.96
CA LEU A 119 -14.69 14.37 -4.56
C LEU A 119 -14.89 13.32 -3.46
N ILE A 120 -16.09 12.77 -3.40
CA ILE A 120 -16.48 11.73 -2.44
C ILE A 120 -16.50 10.37 -3.16
N TYR A 121 -15.62 9.47 -2.73
CA TYR A 121 -15.67 8.04 -3.03
C TYR A 121 -16.73 7.39 -2.14
N ASN A 122 -17.74 6.76 -2.75
CA ASN A 122 -18.89 6.18 -2.05
C ASN A 122 -18.75 4.67 -1.81
N THR A 123 -17.62 4.07 -2.18
CA THR A 123 -17.31 2.65 -1.98
C THR A 123 -15.85 2.52 -1.53
N VAL A 124 -15.62 1.95 -0.35
CA VAL A 124 -14.28 1.67 0.18
C VAL A 124 -14.01 0.17 0.02
N ASN A 125 -13.04 -0.19 -0.82
CA ASN A 125 -12.68 -1.59 -1.07
C ASN A 125 -11.58 -2.08 -0.12
N LYS A 126 -10.73 -1.15 0.35
CA LYS A 126 -9.70 -1.41 1.35
C LYS A 126 -9.44 -0.14 2.16
N ILE A 127 -9.30 -0.31 3.47
CA ILE A 127 -8.73 0.68 4.37
C ILE A 127 -7.85 -0.03 5.40
N LEU A 128 -6.70 0.58 5.72
CA LEU A 128 -5.84 0.16 6.82
C LEU A 128 -5.93 1.23 7.91
N ASP A 129 -6.90 1.07 8.80
CA ASP A 129 -7.35 2.09 9.76
C ASP A 129 -6.32 2.51 10.82
N THR A 130 -5.13 1.91 10.86
CA THR A 130 -4.00 2.36 11.66
C THR A 130 -3.16 3.44 10.96
N TYR A 131 -3.28 3.57 9.63
CA TYR A 131 -2.51 4.54 8.82
C TYR A 131 -3.35 5.74 8.40
N ILE A 132 -4.63 5.53 8.09
CA ILE A 132 -5.52 6.57 7.56
C ILE A 132 -6.98 6.25 7.92
N SER A 133 -7.80 7.27 8.18
CA SER A 133 -9.27 7.17 8.12
C SER A 133 -9.81 8.00 6.95
N TYR A 134 -11.00 7.63 6.47
CA TYR A 134 -11.71 8.33 5.41
C TYR A 134 -13.16 8.58 5.84
N ASP A 135 -13.61 9.83 5.76
CA ASP A 135 -15.00 10.22 5.99
C ASP A 135 -15.76 10.26 4.66
N ALA A 136 -16.67 9.30 4.48
CA ALA A 136 -17.50 9.17 3.28
C ALA A 136 -18.61 10.23 3.15
N ALA A 137 -18.87 11.05 4.19
CA ALA A 137 -19.82 12.17 4.12
C ALA A 137 -19.15 13.45 3.61
N THR A 138 -17.86 13.66 3.91
CA THR A 138 -17.12 14.89 3.55
C THR A 138 -16.03 14.68 2.49
N GLY A 139 -15.63 13.44 2.22
CA GLY A 139 -14.52 13.10 1.32
C GLY A 139 -13.13 13.38 1.90
N ILE A 140 -13.04 13.59 3.22
CA ILE A 140 -11.80 13.95 3.91
C ILE A 140 -11.05 12.71 4.37
N PHE A 141 -9.75 12.66 4.06
CA PHE A 141 -8.81 11.71 4.62
C PHE A 141 -8.11 12.31 5.83
N THR A 142 -7.94 11.54 6.90
CA THR A 142 -7.18 11.93 8.10
C THR A 142 -6.05 10.94 8.34
N VAL A 143 -4.82 11.44 8.41
CA VAL A 143 -3.61 10.64 8.59
C VAL A 143 -3.46 10.23 10.06
N LYS A 144 -3.31 8.93 10.30
CA LYS A 144 -3.15 8.34 11.64
C LYS A 144 -1.72 7.87 11.95
N LYS A 145 -0.92 7.59 10.92
CA LYS A 145 0.52 7.32 11.03
C LYS A 145 1.31 8.38 10.26
N ALA A 146 2.35 8.96 10.84
CA ALA A 146 3.21 9.88 10.10
C ALA A 146 4.03 9.14 9.03
N GLY A 147 4.39 9.85 7.95
CA GLY A 147 5.27 9.34 6.90
C GLY A 147 4.93 9.84 5.50
N PHE A 148 5.62 9.30 4.50
CA PHE A 148 5.39 9.59 3.09
C PHE A 148 4.25 8.74 2.53
N TYR A 149 3.26 9.43 1.94
CA TYR A 149 2.14 8.81 1.25
C TYR A 149 2.18 9.15 -0.24
N SER A 150 2.04 8.12 -1.08
CA SER A 150 1.70 8.28 -2.51
C SER A 150 0.19 8.21 -2.67
N VAL A 151 -0.39 9.25 -3.27
CA VAL A 151 -1.81 9.34 -3.58
C VAL A 151 -1.97 9.33 -5.09
N ASN A 152 -2.66 8.34 -5.64
CA ASN A 152 -2.98 8.24 -7.06
C ASN A 152 -4.50 8.17 -7.22
N THR A 153 -5.08 9.07 -8.03
CA THR A 153 -6.52 9.08 -8.31
C THR A 153 -6.81 9.38 -9.77
N TYR A 154 -7.82 8.70 -10.30
CA TYR A 154 -8.49 9.01 -11.56
C TYR A 154 -9.90 9.52 -11.27
N LEU A 155 -10.35 10.53 -12.03
CA LEU A 155 -11.71 11.07 -11.92
C LEU A 155 -12.22 11.61 -13.25
N THR A 156 -13.54 11.59 -13.39
CA THR A 156 -14.27 12.10 -14.57
C THR A 156 -15.17 13.27 -14.18
N TYR A 157 -14.95 14.43 -14.80
CA TYR A 157 -15.95 15.49 -14.91
C TYR A 157 -16.97 15.07 -15.97
N ASP A 158 -18.24 15.27 -15.65
CA ASP A 158 -19.38 15.05 -16.53
C ASP A 158 -20.07 16.40 -16.79
N LEU A 159 -20.09 16.79 -18.06
CA LEU A 159 -20.58 18.06 -18.59
C LEU A 159 -21.80 17.87 -19.52
N HIS A 160 -22.21 16.62 -19.77
CA HIS A 160 -23.19 16.18 -20.77
C HIS A 160 -24.56 16.88 -20.71
N ASN A 161 -24.95 17.39 -19.53
CA ASN A 161 -26.25 18.07 -19.33
C ASN A 161 -26.15 19.59 -19.09
N ASN A 162 -25.01 20.24 -19.36
CA ASN A 162 -24.95 21.70 -19.26
C ASN A 162 -25.91 22.36 -20.27
N ASP A 163 -26.67 23.37 -19.81
CA ASP A 163 -27.63 24.09 -20.65
C ASP A 163 -26.98 24.60 -21.94
N ASN A 164 -27.73 24.55 -23.04
CA ASN A 164 -27.30 24.95 -24.38
C ASN A 164 -26.00 24.26 -24.88
N ALA A 165 -25.60 23.13 -24.29
CA ALA A 165 -24.34 22.43 -24.54
C ALA A 165 -23.09 23.33 -24.33
N TRP A 166 -23.17 24.30 -23.43
CA TRP A 166 -22.07 25.21 -23.08
C TRP A 166 -21.06 24.52 -22.16
N THR A 167 -20.26 23.65 -22.74
CA THR A 167 -19.24 22.86 -22.04
C THR A 167 -17.81 23.37 -22.23
N SER A 168 -17.59 24.54 -22.85
CA SER A 168 -16.26 25.17 -22.87
C SER A 168 -15.87 25.68 -21.48
N GLY A 169 -14.63 25.42 -21.09
CA GLY A 169 -14.15 25.79 -19.78
C GLY A 169 -12.76 25.28 -19.42
N THR A 170 -12.48 25.38 -18.12
CA THR A 170 -11.29 24.84 -17.48
C THR A 170 -11.73 23.93 -16.36
N ALA A 171 -11.33 22.66 -16.43
CA ALA A 171 -11.39 21.75 -15.29
C ALA A 171 -10.07 21.88 -14.50
N THR A 172 -10.15 21.92 -13.18
CA THR A 172 -8.97 21.91 -12.29
C THR A 172 -9.23 20.95 -11.13
N SER A 173 -8.41 19.91 -11.03
CA SER A 173 -8.41 19.02 -9.87
C SER A 173 -7.13 19.19 -9.06
N THR A 174 -7.25 19.03 -7.75
CA THR A 174 -6.13 19.06 -6.81
C THR A 174 -6.26 17.95 -5.77
N ILE A 175 -5.13 17.52 -5.25
CA ILE A 175 -5.04 16.76 -3.99
C ILE A 175 -4.58 17.77 -2.93
N ASP A 176 -5.53 18.35 -2.20
CA ASP A 176 -5.27 19.43 -1.25
C ASP A 176 -4.91 18.86 0.11
N LYS A 177 -3.79 19.30 0.67
CA LYS A 177 -3.43 19.03 2.07
C LYS A 177 -3.87 20.23 2.93
N ALA A 178 -4.62 19.98 3.99
CA ALA A 178 -5.20 21.04 4.80
C ALA A 178 -4.11 21.87 5.50
N GLY A 179 -4.19 23.20 5.37
CA GLY A 179 -3.23 24.14 5.95
C GLY A 179 -1.87 24.18 5.25
N ASP A 180 -1.68 23.48 4.13
CA ASP A 180 -0.48 23.55 3.30
C ASP A 180 -0.67 24.56 2.16
N VAL A 181 0.40 25.26 1.78
CA VAL A 181 0.39 26.26 0.68
C VAL A 181 0.61 25.58 -0.67
N ILE A 182 1.22 24.39 -0.69
CA ILE A 182 1.58 23.65 -1.90
C ILE A 182 0.73 22.38 -1.97
N GLU A 183 -0.08 22.23 -3.02
CA GLU A 183 -0.91 21.03 -3.21
C GLU A 183 -0.05 19.76 -3.36
N VAL A 184 -0.60 18.58 -3.01
CA VAL A 184 0.09 17.28 -3.16
C VAL A 184 0.25 16.93 -4.64
N ALA A 185 -0.76 17.24 -5.44
CA ALA A 185 -0.76 17.17 -6.90
C ALA A 185 -1.85 18.10 -7.46
N LYS A 186 -1.70 18.54 -8.71
CA LYS A 186 -2.65 19.40 -9.41
C LYS A 186 -2.68 19.06 -10.90
N MET A 187 -3.87 19.06 -11.49
CA MET A 187 -4.08 18.93 -12.93
C MET A 187 -5.12 19.96 -13.38
N SER A 188 -4.84 20.66 -14.48
CA SER A 188 -5.78 21.62 -15.06
C SER A 188 -5.83 21.45 -16.57
N THR A 189 -7.03 21.42 -17.13
CA THR A 189 -7.28 21.14 -18.55
C THR A 189 -8.27 22.16 -19.09
N ASN A 190 -7.92 22.83 -20.19
CA ASN A 190 -8.84 23.68 -20.96
C ASN A 190 -9.45 22.87 -22.11
N HIS A 191 -10.72 23.10 -22.41
CA HIS A 191 -11.43 22.42 -23.49
C HIS A 191 -12.52 23.30 -24.12
N SER A 192 -12.81 23.03 -25.39
CA SER A 192 -13.82 23.72 -26.18
C SER A 192 -15.25 23.24 -25.87
N GLU A 193 -16.24 23.90 -26.48
CA GLU A 193 -17.64 23.47 -26.45
C GLU A 193 -17.82 22.04 -26.99
N ARG A 194 -18.93 21.39 -26.63
CA ARG A 194 -19.29 20.02 -27.02
C ARG A 194 -18.32 18.94 -26.50
N THR A 195 -17.55 19.28 -25.46
CA THR A 195 -16.83 18.30 -24.62
C THR A 195 -17.79 17.77 -23.55
N ASP A 196 -18.15 16.49 -23.60
CA ASP A 196 -19.06 15.88 -22.61
C ASP A 196 -18.34 15.41 -21.33
N TYR A 197 -17.06 15.06 -21.44
CA TYR A 197 -16.26 14.51 -20.35
C TYR A 197 -14.85 15.09 -20.31
N VAL A 198 -14.33 15.32 -19.11
CA VAL A 198 -12.92 15.66 -18.88
C VAL A 198 -12.35 14.66 -17.88
N TYR A 199 -11.23 14.04 -18.24
CA TYR A 199 -10.58 13.00 -17.44
C TYR A 199 -9.32 13.57 -16.81
N HIS A 200 -9.20 13.48 -15.49
CA HIS A 200 -7.98 13.83 -14.77
C HIS A 200 -7.40 12.61 -14.06
N THR A 201 -6.08 12.46 -14.15
CA THR A 201 -5.30 11.52 -13.34
C THR A 201 -4.28 12.33 -12.55
N LEU A 202 -4.31 12.22 -11.22
CA LEU A 202 -3.41 12.92 -10.33
C LEU A 202 -2.55 11.90 -9.59
N THR A 203 -1.25 12.18 -9.46
CA THR A 203 -0.33 11.41 -8.63
C THR A 203 0.60 12.37 -7.91
N GLY A 204 0.76 12.18 -6.60
CA GLY A 204 1.69 12.96 -5.79
C GLY A 204 2.16 12.19 -4.57
N ILE A 205 3.42 12.43 -4.19
CA ILE A 205 4.04 11.87 -2.98
C ILE A 205 4.35 13.02 -2.03
N ARG A 206 3.83 12.98 -0.79
CA ARG A 206 4.10 13.99 0.24
C ARG A 206 4.24 13.36 1.62
N LEU A 207 5.03 14.03 2.46
CA LEU A 207 5.10 13.77 3.90
C LEU A 207 3.83 14.30 4.59
N PHE A 208 3.26 13.48 5.47
CA PHE A 208 2.16 13.84 6.35
C PHE A 208 2.51 13.52 7.80
N ALA A 209 2.10 14.42 8.71
CA ALA A 209 2.11 14.18 10.15
C ALA A 209 0.76 13.60 10.61
N VAL A 210 0.75 12.97 11.79
CA VAL A 210 -0.49 12.49 12.42
C VAL A 210 -1.47 13.65 12.63
N GLY A 211 -2.75 13.41 12.35
CA GLY A 211 -3.83 14.39 12.42
C GLY A 211 -3.92 15.32 11.21
N GLN A 212 -2.94 15.35 10.30
CA GLN A 212 -3.08 16.11 9.06
C GLN A 212 -4.14 15.49 8.16
N THR A 213 -4.91 16.34 7.50
CA THR A 213 -5.97 15.92 6.58
C THR A 213 -5.65 16.30 5.16
N PHE A 214 -6.22 15.56 4.21
CA PHE A 214 -6.21 15.90 2.80
C PHE A 214 -7.50 15.44 2.12
N LYS A 215 -7.75 15.97 0.93
CA LYS A 215 -8.93 15.65 0.14
C LYS A 215 -8.65 15.84 -1.35
N VAL A 216 -9.46 15.21 -2.19
CA VAL A 216 -9.43 15.47 -3.63
C VAL A 216 -10.49 16.53 -3.92
N THR A 217 -10.07 17.64 -4.52
CA THR A 217 -10.92 18.77 -4.86
C THR A 217 -11.02 18.90 -6.36
N CYS A 218 -12.20 19.28 -6.83
CA CYS A 218 -12.50 19.53 -8.23
C CYS A 218 -13.17 20.89 -8.38
N VAL A 219 -12.76 21.63 -9.41
CA VAL A 219 -13.33 22.91 -9.85
C VAL A 219 -13.55 22.82 -11.35
N HIS A 220 -14.65 23.36 -11.86
CA HIS A 220 -14.82 23.61 -13.29
C HIS A 220 -15.45 25.00 -13.50
N THR A 221 -15.06 25.74 -14.53
CA THR A 221 -15.53 27.14 -14.72
C THR A 221 -17.00 27.24 -15.12
N ARG A 222 -17.60 26.18 -15.68
CA ARG A 222 -19.06 26.02 -15.88
C ARG A 222 -19.64 25.07 -14.84
N PRO A 223 -20.97 24.98 -14.69
CA PRO A 223 -21.59 23.90 -13.94
C PRO A 223 -21.08 22.52 -14.41
N TYR A 224 -21.06 21.55 -13.49
CA TYR A 224 -20.48 20.24 -13.74
C TYR A 224 -20.98 19.20 -12.75
N ARG A 225 -20.76 17.93 -13.08
CA ARG A 225 -20.91 16.79 -12.19
C ARG A 225 -19.59 16.04 -12.08
N LEU A 226 -19.41 15.28 -11.01
CA LEU A 226 -18.33 14.31 -10.85
C LEU A 226 -18.93 12.92 -10.96
N SER A 227 -18.48 12.17 -11.97
CA SER A 227 -18.94 10.81 -12.28
C SER A 227 -17.94 9.79 -11.74
N THR A 228 -17.76 8.66 -12.42
CA THR A 228 -16.82 7.58 -12.04
C THR A 228 -15.44 8.12 -11.67
N ALA A 229 -14.95 7.68 -10.51
CA ALA A 229 -13.61 8.00 -10.02
C ALA A 229 -13.06 6.84 -9.19
N ASN A 230 -11.75 6.76 -9.05
CA ASN A 230 -11.09 5.82 -8.15
C ASN A 230 -9.85 6.44 -7.51
N ILE A 231 -9.42 5.88 -6.39
CA ILE A 231 -8.23 6.30 -5.67
C ILE A 231 -7.52 5.09 -5.07
N SER A 232 -6.20 5.13 -5.16
CA SER A 232 -5.30 4.26 -4.40
C SER A 232 -4.35 5.12 -3.58
N ILE A 233 -4.11 4.71 -2.35
CA ILE A 233 -3.21 5.39 -1.43
C ILE A 233 -2.24 4.36 -0.87
N GLN A 234 -0.96 4.71 -0.96
CA GLN A 234 0.16 3.91 -0.53
C GLN A 234 0.95 4.64 0.53
N TYR A 235 1.31 3.94 1.59
CA TYR A 235 2.29 4.39 2.57
C TYR A 235 3.67 3.85 2.18
N ILE A 236 4.69 4.71 2.14
CA ILE A 236 6.04 4.35 1.67
C ILE A 236 6.96 4.08 2.87
N SER A 237 7.21 5.10 3.69
CA SER A 237 8.07 5.06 4.87
C SER A 237 7.65 6.14 5.86
N GLU A 238 8.25 6.10 7.06
CA GLU A 238 8.36 7.28 7.93
C GLU A 238 9.32 8.31 7.32
#